data_AF-A0AAC8XNP0-F1
#
_entry.id   AF-A0AAC8XNP0-F1
#
_cell.length_a   1.000
_cell.length_b   1.000
_cell.length_c   1.000
_cell.angle_alpha   90.00
_cell.angle_beta   90.00
_cell.angle_gamma   90.00
#
_symmetry.space_group_name_H-M   'P 1'
#
loop_
_entity.id
_entity.type
_entity.pdbx_description
1 polymer ?
#
loop_
_entity_poly.entity_id
_entity_poly.type
_entity_poly.pdbx_seq_one_letter_code
_entity_poly.pdbx_strand_id
1 'polypeptide(L)'
;MVSFEQRLKKIKTTEDAEEQVRLSKGYVTRLRNEAKKCETLDGKLAMNEKVKQAESVLRKMRRSIFDIEDAINNGLAATSILN
;
A
#
# COMPACT_ATOMS: atom_id res chain seq x y z
N MET A 1 -5.88 -7.88 -4.71
CA MET A 1 -5.35 -6.57 -4.24
C MET A 1 -4.17 -6.83 -3.33
N VAL A 2 -3.07 -6.09 -3.44
CA VAL A 2 -1.91 -6.29 -2.56
C VAL A 2 -2.25 -5.76 -1.17
N SER A 3 -2.20 -6.63 -0.15
CA SER A 3 -2.46 -6.25 1.24
C SER A 3 -1.29 -5.50 1.87
N PHE A 4 -1.50 -4.93 3.06
CA PHE A 4 -0.44 -4.30 3.84
C PHE A 4 0.68 -5.30 4.19
N GLU A 5 0.33 -6.46 4.75
CA GLU A 5 1.28 -7.53 5.07
C GLU A 5 2.09 -7.99 3.83
N GLN A 6 1.44 -8.14 2.67
CA GLN A 6 2.13 -8.52 1.44
C GLN A 6 3.14 -7.47 0.96
N ARG A 7 2.98 -6.20 1.33
CA ARG A 7 4.00 -5.16 1.08
C ARG A 7 5.14 -5.26 2.08
N LEU A 8 4.85 -5.46 3.37
CA LEU A 8 5.88 -5.63 4.40
C LEU A 8 6.83 -6.79 4.09
N LYS A 9 6.30 -7.91 3.56
CA LYS A 9 7.11 -9.07 3.12
C LYS A 9 8.13 -8.73 2.01
N LYS A 10 7.97 -7.60 1.31
CA LYS A 10 8.88 -7.14 0.26
C LYS A 10 9.93 -6.16 0.75
N ILE A 11 9.88 -5.75 2.02
CA ILE A 11 10.77 -4.74 2.60
C ILE A 11 11.90 -5.45 3.33
N LYS A 12 13.12 -5.25 2.87
CA LYS A 12 14.34 -5.75 3.53
C LYS A 12 15.23 -4.62 4.02
N THR A 13 15.18 -3.46 3.35
CA THR A 13 15.91 -2.25 3.73
C THR A 13 14.97 -1.06 3.91
N THR A 14 15.47 0.03 4.49
CA THR A 14 14.74 1.30 4.62
C THR A 14 14.35 1.87 3.26
N GLU A 15 15.21 1.73 2.24
CA GLU A 15 14.90 2.14 0.86
C GLU A 15 13.76 1.32 0.26
N ASP A 16 13.68 0.01 0.57
CA ASP A 16 12.54 -0.81 0.13
C ASP A 16 11.23 -0.29 0.75
N ALA A 17 11.27 0.25 1.97
CA ALA A 17 10.09 0.77 2.65
C ALA A 17 9.55 2.02 1.95
N GLU A 18 10.43 2.97 1.63
CA GLU A 18 10.11 4.14 0.83
C GLU A 18 9.58 3.76 -0.57
N GLU A 19 10.24 2.78 -1.21
CA GLU A 19 9.82 2.27 -2.51
C GLU A 19 8.42 1.63 -2.44
N GLN A 20 8.12 0.85 -1.40
CA GLN A 20 6.78 0.29 -1.21
C GLN A 20 5.71 1.36 -0.96
N VAL A 21 6.04 2.48 -0.31
CA VAL A 21 5.14 3.65 -0.20
C VAL A 21 4.89 4.26 -1.58
N ARG A 22 5.94 4.46 -2.39
CA ARG A 22 5.85 5.02 -3.74
C ARG A 22 5.01 4.13 -4.66
N LEU A 23 5.25 2.81 -4.65
CA LEU A 23 4.48 1.82 -5.41
C LEU A 23 3.01 1.77 -4.96
N SER A 24 2.74 1.92 -3.66
CA SER A 24 1.37 2.00 -3.13
C SER A 24 0.64 3.21 -3.68
N LYS A 25 1.29 4.38 -3.68
CA LYS A 25 0.75 5.62 -4.24
C LYS A 25 0.48 5.48 -5.74
N GLY A 26 1.44 4.94 -6.50
CA GLY A 26 1.29 4.69 -7.93
C GLY A 26 0.10 3.78 -8.25
N TYR A 27 -0.08 2.71 -7.46
CA TYR A 27 -1.20 1.80 -7.63
C TYR A 27 -2.56 2.46 -7.36
N VAL A 28 -2.70 3.25 -6.29
CA VAL A 28 -3.92 4.03 -6.01
C VAL A 28 -4.24 4.98 -7.15
N THR A 29 -3.24 5.72 -7.65
CA THR A 29 -3.42 6.66 -8.77
C THR A 29 -3.91 5.95 -10.02
N ARG A 30 -3.33 4.79 -10.35
CA ARG A 30 -3.77 3.97 -11.49
C ARG A 30 -5.23 3.55 -11.35
N LEU A 31 -5.62 3.01 -10.20
CA LEU A 31 -7.01 2.58 -9.97
C LEU A 31 -8.01 3.75 -10.03
N ARG A 32 -7.65 4.92 -9.53
CA ARG A 32 -8.47 6.14 -9.65
C ARG A 32 -8.65 6.55 -11.11
N ASN A 33 -7.61 6.44 -11.93
CA ASN A 33 -7.69 6.73 -13.35
C ASN A 33 -8.54 5.69 -14.10
N GLU A 34 -8.46 4.41 -13.73
CA GLU A 34 -9.31 3.36 -14.27
C GLU A 34 -10.78 3.57 -13.88
N ALA A 35 -11.07 3.92 -12.63
CA ALA A 35 -12.43 4.23 -12.17
C ALA A 35 -13.10 5.38 -12.94
N LYS A 36 -12.31 6.36 -13.39
CA LYS A 36 -12.79 7.48 -14.24
C LYS A 36 -13.14 7.05 -15.65
N LYS A 37 -12.57 5.95 -16.15
CA LYS A 37 -12.81 5.41 -17.49
C LYS A 37 -14.00 4.43 -17.53
N CYS A 38 -14.55 4.03 -16.38
CA CYS A 38 -15.72 3.16 -16.34
C CYS A 38 -16.97 3.90 -16.82
N GLU A 39 -17.61 3.37 -17.87
CA GLU A 39 -18.81 3.94 -18.48
C GLU A 39 -20.10 3.52 -17.75
N THR A 40 -20.07 2.37 -17.05
CA THR A 40 -21.23 1.87 -16.30
C THR A 40 -21.12 2.22 -14.82
N LEU A 41 -22.28 2.45 -14.19
CA LEU A 41 -22.38 2.69 -12.75
C LEU A 41 -21.80 1.51 -11.95
N ASP A 42 -22.15 0.29 -12.31
CA ASP A 42 -21.67 -0.92 -11.64
C ASP A 42 -20.15 -1.06 -11.76
N GLY A 43 -19.58 -0.80 -12.94
CA GLY A 43 -18.13 -0.79 -13.15
C GLY A 43 -17.44 0.27 -12.28
N LYS A 44 -18.03 1.46 -12.19
CA LYS A 44 -17.52 2.55 -11.34
C LYS A 44 -17.59 2.21 -9.86
N LEU A 45 -18.66 1.58 -9.39
CA LEU A 45 -18.79 1.12 -8.00
C LEU A 45 -17.74 0.06 -7.66
N ALA A 46 -17.58 -0.96 -8.51
CA ALA A 46 -16.58 -2.00 -8.32
C ALA A 46 -15.14 -1.45 -8.31
N MET A 47 -14.84 -0.47 -9.17
CA MET A 47 -13.53 0.18 -9.17
C MET A 47 -13.31 1.08 -7.97
N ASN A 48 -14.32 1.82 -7.52
CA ASN A 48 -14.23 2.65 -6.32
C ASN A 48 -13.96 1.81 -5.06
N GLU A 49 -14.52 0.60 -4.97
CA GLU A 49 -14.24 -0.30 -3.85
C GLU A 49 -12.76 -0.73 -3.84
N LYS A 50 -12.19 -1.06 -5.01
CA LYS A 50 -10.75 -1.31 -5.15
C LYS A 50 -9.92 -0.09 -4.76
N VAL A 51 -10.32 1.12 -5.18
CA VAL A 51 -9.63 2.36 -4.80
C VAL A 51 -9.59 2.53 -3.28
N LYS A 52 -10.73 2.37 -2.60
CA LYS A 52 -10.82 2.47 -1.12
C LYS A 52 -9.89 1.49 -0.42
N GLN A 53 -9.88 0.23 -0.87
CA GLN A 53 -9.01 -0.79 -0.29
C GLN A 53 -7.53 -0.48 -0.53
N ALA A 54 -7.15 0.00 -1.73
CA ALA A 54 -5.78 0.41 -2.03
C ALA A 54 -5.34 1.63 -1.20
N GLU A 55 -6.24 2.61 -1.01
CA GLU A 55 -6.01 3.78 -0.17
C GLU A 55 -5.80 3.39 1.29
N SER A 56 -6.58 2.44 1.80
CA SER A 56 -6.41 1.91 3.16
C SER A 56 -5.00 1.33 3.33
N VAL A 57 -4.52 0.54 2.37
CA VAL A 57 -3.15 0.01 2.37
C VAL A 57 -2.10 1.11 2.32
N LEU A 58 -2.24 2.09 1.41
CA LEU A 58 -1.32 3.24 1.35
C LEU A 58 -1.29 4.03 2.66
N ARG A 59 -2.45 4.23 3.27
CA ARG A 59 -2.58 4.95 4.55
C ARG A 59 -1.86 4.18 5.67
N LYS A 60 -1.95 2.85 5.69
CA LYS A 60 -1.21 2.00 6.65
C LYS A 60 0.30 2.12 6.42
N MET A 61 0.77 1.96 5.18
CA MET A 61 2.18 2.14 4.82
C MET A 61 2.75 3.48 5.30
N ARG A 62 2.02 4.58 5.08
CA ARG A 62 2.46 5.92 5.51
C ARG A 62 2.48 6.12 7.02
N ARG A 63 1.53 5.51 7.74
CA ARG A 63 1.47 5.65 9.20
C ARG A 63 2.55 4.84 9.90
N SER A 64 2.93 3.71 9.32
CA SER A 64 3.88 2.78 9.92
C SER A 64 5.29 2.89 9.33
N ILE A 65 5.59 3.89 8.50
CA ILE A 65 6.90 3.97 7.82
C ILE A 65 8.06 4.04 8.82
N PHE A 66 7.92 4.84 9.86
CA PHE A 66 8.92 4.93 10.93
C PHE A 66 9.01 3.64 11.73
N ASP A 67 7.88 3.01 12.09
CA ASP A 67 7.90 1.70 12.78
C ASP A 67 8.60 0.62 11.94
N ILE A 68 8.41 0.66 10.61
CA ILE A 68 9.07 -0.26 9.66
C ILE A 68 10.57 0.01 9.63
N GLU A 69 10.98 1.28 9.49
CA GLU A 69 12.38 1.69 9.47
C GLU A 69 13.07 1.34 10.79
N ASP A 70 12.43 1.61 11.92
CA ASP A 70 12.92 1.25 13.26
C ASP A 70 13.07 -0.27 13.40
N ALA A 71 12.10 -1.06 12.94
CA ALA A 71 12.23 -2.51 12.95
C ALA A 71 13.46 -2.97 12.16
N ILE A 72 13.65 -2.46 10.95
CA ILE A 72 14.78 -2.80 10.07
C ILE A 72 16.11 -2.39 10.71
N ASN A 73 16.19 -1.18 11.26
CA ASN A 73 17.39 -0.67 11.92
C ASN A 73 17.75 -1.47 13.18
N ASN A 74 16.76 -2.08 13.84
CA ASN A 74 16.96 -3.00 14.96
C ASN A 74 17.23 -4.46 14.52
N GLY A 75 17.40 -4.72 13.23
CA GLY A 75 17.64 -6.07 12.68
C GLY A 75 16.42 -6.97 12.67
N LEU A 76 15.21 -6.41 12.81
CA LEU A 76 13.94 -7.13 12.73
C LEU A 76 13.37 -7.06 11.30
N ALA A 77 12.57 -8.05 10.95
CA ALA A 77 11.82 -8.02 9.70
C ALA A 77 10.70 -6.97 9.77
N ALA A 78 10.43 -6.28 8.67
CA ALA A 78 9.34 -5.29 8.58
C ALA A 78 7.96 -5.85 8.96
N THR A 79 7.74 -7.17 8.91
CA THR A 79 6.49 -7.81 9.36
C THR A 79 6.30 -7.83 10.87
N SER A 80 7.34 -7.51 11.66
CA SER A 80 7.27 -7.49 13.12
C SER A 80 6.33 -6.43 13.69
N ILE A 81 5.93 -5.44 12.87
CA ILE A 81 5.00 -4.37 13.28
C ILE A 81 3.53 -4.80 13.26
N LEU A 82 3.23 -6.04 12.86
CA LEU A 82 1.86 -6.57 12.74
C LEU A 82 1.28 -7.11 14.06
N ASN A 83 1.91 -6.82 15.18
CA ASN A 83 1.51 -7.29 16.51
C ASN A 83 0.12 -6.80 16.93
#